data_AF-A0AAW0BNC4-F1
#
_entry.id   AF-A0AAW0BNC4-F1
#
_cell.length_a   1.000
_cell.length_b   1.000
_cell.length_c   1.000
_cell.angle_alpha   90.00
_cell.angle_beta   90.00
_cell.angle_gamma   90.00
#
_symmetry.space_group_name_H-M   'P 1'
#
loop_
_entity.id
_entity.type
_entity.pdbx_description
1 polymer ?
#
loop_
_entity_poly.entity_id
_entity_poly.type
_entity_poly.pdbx_seq_one_letter_code
_entity_poly.pdbx_strand_id
1 'polypeptide(L)'
;MSNDWWAEFIDLPAKAVIIKAVDDESGKILGMCAWGKWNFDGSKPALAEGQEDPRAESSQPQPLPEHHKPVDVLKKIGADSMNEWQLKLNQYGQKNMYIFGISVDPAEQGKGVGKALLKFGTDMCDEHQCSAWVHSSMAGYPVFQKAGFKEIGRLEVNLDDYADGVKWVKDGKEQDWGTYTFRYCMYEPKPKP
;
A
#
# COMPACT_ATOMS: atom_id res chain seq x y z
N MET A 1 -15.75 -2.04 -26.71
CA MET A 1 -15.58 -3.00 -25.62
C MET A 1 -14.72 -2.33 -24.57
N SER A 2 -15.37 -1.83 -23.52
CA SER A 2 -14.75 -1.10 -22.41
C SER A 2 -13.95 -2.09 -21.59
N ASN A 3 -12.66 -1.81 -21.42
CA ASN A 3 -11.78 -2.58 -20.57
C ASN A 3 -11.83 -1.96 -19.16
N ASP A 4 -12.87 -2.32 -18.41
CA ASP A 4 -13.06 -1.92 -17.02
C ASP A 4 -12.20 -2.80 -16.09
N TRP A 5 -10.88 -2.56 -16.10
CA TRP A 5 -9.88 -3.24 -15.26
C TRP A 5 -10.02 -2.94 -13.76
N TRP A 6 -10.91 -2.02 -13.37
CA TRP A 6 -11.17 -1.67 -11.97
C TRP A 6 -12.30 -2.50 -11.34
N ALA A 7 -13.07 -3.25 -12.15
CA ALA A 7 -14.28 -3.94 -11.70
C ALA A 7 -14.02 -5.31 -11.02
N GLU A 8 -12.85 -5.95 -11.20
CA GLU A 8 -12.57 -7.26 -10.59
C GLU A 8 -12.11 -7.21 -9.11
N PHE A 9 -11.81 -6.02 -8.56
CA PHE A 9 -11.30 -5.88 -7.19
C PHE A 9 -12.36 -5.53 -6.12
N ILE A 10 -13.64 -5.41 -6.48
CA ILE A 10 -14.72 -5.09 -5.53
C ILE A 10 -15.77 -6.19 -5.50
N ASP A 11 -15.37 -7.39 -5.05
CA ASP A 11 -16.31 -8.34 -4.44
C ASP A 11 -15.85 -8.59 -3.00
N LEU A 12 -16.31 -7.71 -2.10
CA LEU A 12 -15.79 -7.51 -0.74
C LEU A 12 -16.84 -7.70 0.38
N PRO A 13 -17.42 -8.89 0.58
CA PRO A 13 -18.04 -9.18 1.89
C PRO A 13 -17.05 -9.81 2.88
N ALA A 14 -16.04 -10.56 2.41
CA ALA A 14 -15.18 -11.39 3.27
C ALA A 14 -13.69 -11.00 3.29
N LYS A 15 -13.24 -10.13 2.38
CA LYS A 15 -11.79 -9.87 2.14
C LYS A 15 -11.31 -8.48 2.53
N ALA A 16 -12.19 -7.56 2.88
CA ALA A 16 -11.80 -6.21 3.30
C ALA A 16 -12.71 -5.65 4.39
N VAL A 17 -12.21 -4.65 5.11
CA VAL A 17 -12.95 -3.86 6.09
C VAL A 17 -12.62 -2.40 5.84
N ILE A 18 -13.65 -1.59 5.64
CA ILE A 18 -13.51 -0.13 5.57
C ILE A 18 -14.00 0.44 6.89
N ILE A 19 -13.13 1.19 7.56
CA ILE A 19 -13.46 1.92 8.78
C ILE A 19 -13.43 3.42 8.52
N LYS A 20 -14.21 4.15 9.30
CA LYS A 20 -14.24 5.61 9.28
C LYS A 20 -14.07 6.16 10.68
N ALA A 21 -13.38 7.28 10.79
CA ALA A 21 -13.35 8.10 12.00
C ALA A 21 -14.47 9.13 11.91
N VAL A 22 -15.24 9.28 12.98
CA VAL A 22 -16.40 10.17 13.04
C VAL A 22 -16.23 11.06 14.28
N ASP A 23 -16.55 12.34 14.14
CA ASP A 23 -16.72 13.24 15.27
C ASP A 23 -18.04 12.92 15.98
N ASP A 24 -17.98 12.58 17.26
CA ASP A 24 -19.13 12.07 18.01
C ASP A 24 -20.20 13.15 18.25
N GLU A 25 -19.83 14.43 18.29
CA GLU A 25 -20.77 15.53 18.51
C GLU A 25 -21.51 15.90 17.22
N SER A 26 -20.77 16.07 16.12
CA SER A 26 -21.31 16.60 14.86
C SER A 26 -21.69 15.50 13.87
N GLY A 27 -21.27 14.25 14.09
CA GLY A 27 -21.40 13.15 13.14
C GLY A 27 -20.53 13.29 11.88
N LYS A 28 -19.61 14.26 11.83
CA LYS A 28 -18.75 14.52 10.66
C LYS A 28 -17.76 13.38 10.49
N ILE A 29 -17.61 12.88 9.27
CA ILE A 29 -16.55 11.92 8.93
C ILE A 29 -15.22 12.69 8.83
N LEU A 30 -14.24 12.28 9.61
CA LEU A 30 -12.91 12.90 9.69
C LEU A 30 -11.89 12.19 8.80
N GLY A 31 -12.15 10.93 8.45
CA GLY A 31 -11.28 10.13 7.60
C GLY A 31 -11.76 8.69 7.47
N MET A 32 -11.07 7.93 6.63
CA MET A 32 -11.35 6.51 6.38
C MET A 32 -10.05 5.72 6.17
N CYS A 33 -10.12 4.42 6.44
CA CYS A 33 -9.06 3.48 6.10
C CYS A 33 -9.68 2.18 5.59
N ALA A 34 -9.22 1.72 4.43
CA ALA A 34 -9.61 0.47 3.82
C ALA A 34 -8.52 -0.58 4.04
N TRP A 35 -8.87 -1.62 4.79
CA TRP A 35 -8.01 -2.75 5.12
C TRP A 35 -8.39 -3.98 4.31
N GLY A 36 -7.42 -4.60 3.65
CA GLY A 36 -7.53 -5.93 3.07
C GLY A 36 -7.10 -7.01 4.07
N LYS A 37 -7.71 -8.19 3.94
CA LYS A 37 -7.38 -9.41 4.67
C LYS A 37 -6.89 -10.46 3.69
N TRP A 38 -5.73 -11.04 3.99
CA TRP A 38 -5.13 -12.12 3.23
C TRP A 38 -5.13 -13.41 4.04
N ASN A 39 -5.68 -14.48 3.45
CA ASN A 39 -5.66 -15.85 4.00
C ASN A 39 -6.32 -16.02 5.39
N PHE A 40 -7.22 -15.12 5.78
CA PHE A 40 -7.97 -15.24 7.03
C PHE A 40 -8.97 -16.40 7.02
N ASP A 41 -9.40 -16.83 5.83
CA ASP A 41 -10.27 -18.00 5.60
C ASP A 41 -9.50 -19.33 5.50
N GLY A 42 -8.16 -19.30 5.54
CA GLY A 42 -7.31 -20.48 5.38
C GLY A 42 -7.32 -21.06 3.95
N SER A 43 -7.84 -20.33 2.96
CA SER A 43 -7.94 -20.79 1.57
C SER A 43 -6.58 -21.01 0.89
N LYS A 44 -5.50 -20.44 1.44
CA LYS A 44 -4.14 -20.55 0.90
C LYS A 44 -3.25 -21.30 1.90
N PRO A 45 -3.12 -22.65 1.78
CA PRO A 45 -2.24 -23.42 2.64
C PRO A 45 -0.78 -22.98 2.46
N ALA A 46 0.06 -23.29 3.45
CA ALA A 46 1.50 -23.11 3.30
C ALA A 46 2.01 -23.96 2.13
N LEU A 47 3.02 -23.47 1.41
CA LEU A 47 3.73 -24.29 0.42
C LEU A 47 4.44 -25.43 1.15
N ALA A 48 4.35 -26.64 0.61
CA ALA A 48 5.14 -27.76 1.12
C ALA A 48 6.63 -27.52 0.87
N GLU A 49 7.50 -28.10 1.71
CA GLU A 49 8.95 -28.04 1.50
C GLU A 49 9.30 -28.55 0.09
N GLY A 50 10.03 -27.73 -0.67
CA GLY A 50 10.45 -28.06 -2.04
C GLY A 50 9.43 -27.78 -3.14
N GLN A 51 8.21 -27.31 -2.83
CA GLN A 51 7.32 -26.76 -3.86
C GLN A 51 7.75 -25.35 -4.27
N GLU A 52 7.81 -25.14 -5.59
CA GLU A 52 8.02 -23.81 -6.16
C GLU A 52 6.78 -22.93 -5.90
N ASP A 53 7.05 -21.67 -5.57
CA ASP A 53 6.00 -20.68 -5.40
C ASP A 53 5.46 -20.29 -6.78
N PRO A 54 4.20 -20.62 -7.14
CA PRO A 54 3.64 -20.29 -8.46
C PRO A 54 3.57 -18.78 -8.71
N ARG A 55 3.76 -17.96 -7.68
CA ARG A 55 3.86 -16.50 -7.79
C ARG A 55 5.22 -16.05 -8.30
N ALA A 56 6.28 -16.84 -8.08
CA ALA A 56 7.62 -16.52 -8.55
C ALA A 56 7.69 -16.44 -10.08
N GLU A 57 6.99 -17.32 -10.80
CA GLU A 57 6.88 -17.26 -12.27
C GLU A 57 6.11 -16.02 -12.74
N SER A 58 5.04 -15.63 -12.03
CA SER A 58 4.26 -14.43 -12.33
C SER A 58 5.02 -13.11 -12.08
N SER A 59 6.16 -13.17 -11.39
CA SER A 59 6.96 -12.00 -10.99
C SER A 59 7.99 -11.57 -12.04
N GLN A 60 8.22 -12.34 -13.11
CA GLN A 60 9.29 -11.99 -14.05
C GLN A 60 8.97 -10.68 -14.77
N PRO A 61 9.83 -9.65 -14.67
CA PRO A 61 9.63 -8.40 -15.37
C PRO A 61 9.64 -8.64 -16.87
N GLN A 62 8.49 -8.40 -17.51
CA GLN A 62 8.43 -8.39 -18.98
C GLN A 62 9.33 -7.26 -19.51
N PRO A 63 10.22 -7.52 -20.48
CA PRO A 63 11.03 -6.47 -21.11
C PRO A 63 10.13 -5.36 -21.63
N LEU A 64 10.52 -4.10 -21.40
CA LEU A 64 9.82 -2.95 -22.00
C LEU A 64 10.03 -2.96 -23.51
N PRO A 65 8.96 -2.88 -24.33
CA PRO A 65 9.09 -2.61 -25.76
C PRO A 65 9.81 -1.28 -26.02
N GLU A 66 10.61 -1.23 -27.09
CA GLU A 66 11.55 -0.15 -27.45
C GLU A 66 10.93 1.27 -27.64
N HIS A 67 9.60 1.42 -27.59
CA HIS A 67 8.89 2.66 -27.93
C HIS A 67 7.94 3.21 -26.85
N HIS A 68 8.20 2.97 -25.56
CA HIS A 68 7.37 3.51 -24.47
C HIS A 68 7.65 4.99 -24.18
N LYS A 69 6.59 5.77 -23.92
CA LYS A 69 6.71 7.13 -23.38
C LYS A 69 7.20 7.08 -21.93
N PRO A 70 7.96 8.08 -21.43
CA PRO A 70 8.55 7.98 -20.10
C PRO A 70 7.53 7.79 -18.97
N VAL A 71 6.37 8.44 -19.03
CA VAL A 71 5.30 8.25 -18.03
C VAL A 71 4.77 6.81 -17.98
N ASP A 72 4.76 6.08 -19.09
CA ASP A 72 4.29 4.70 -19.13
C ASP A 72 5.34 3.73 -18.57
N VAL A 73 6.63 4.06 -18.75
CA VAL A 73 7.74 3.38 -18.06
C VAL A 73 7.61 3.56 -16.55
N LEU A 74 7.35 4.78 -16.08
CA LEU A 74 7.15 5.07 -14.65
C LEU A 74 5.99 4.26 -14.05
N LYS A 75 4.84 4.20 -14.75
CA LYS A 75 3.70 3.37 -14.33
C LYS A 75 4.08 1.89 -14.23
N LYS A 76 4.83 1.37 -15.21
CA LYS A 76 5.26 -0.03 -15.21
C LYS A 76 6.20 -0.33 -14.05
N ILE A 77 7.20 0.51 -13.80
CA ILE A 77 8.12 0.35 -12.66
C ILE A 77 7.34 0.31 -11.34
N GLY A 78 6.37 1.21 -11.16
CA GLY A 78 5.51 1.22 -9.98
C GLY A 78 4.68 -0.06 -9.85
N ALA A 79 4.08 -0.54 -10.94
CA ALA A 79 3.27 -1.76 -10.95
C ALA A 79 4.11 -3.01 -10.69
N ASP A 80 5.26 -3.15 -11.35
CA ASP A 80 6.19 -4.28 -11.18
C ASP A 80 6.69 -4.34 -9.73
N SER A 81 7.08 -3.19 -9.17
CA SER A 81 7.50 -3.11 -7.77
C SER A 81 6.36 -3.53 -6.83
N MET A 82 5.15 -3.02 -7.02
CA MET A 82 4.01 -3.36 -6.15
C MET A 82 3.67 -4.85 -6.24
N ASN A 83 3.73 -5.44 -7.43
CA ASN A 83 3.53 -6.87 -7.63
C ASN A 83 4.60 -7.69 -6.89
N GLU A 84 5.88 -7.40 -7.09
CA GLU A 84 6.99 -8.09 -6.41
C GLU A 84 6.79 -8.08 -4.88
N TRP A 85 6.48 -6.91 -4.32
CA TRP A 85 6.27 -6.76 -2.88
C TRP A 85 5.01 -7.46 -2.39
N GLN A 86 3.91 -7.43 -3.14
CA GLN A 86 2.71 -8.19 -2.78
C GLN A 86 2.99 -9.69 -2.68
N LEU A 87 3.77 -10.25 -3.60
CA LEU A 87 4.09 -11.68 -3.59
C LEU A 87 5.04 -12.01 -2.44
N LYS A 88 6.02 -11.14 -2.17
CA LYS A 88 6.92 -11.27 -1.02
C LYS A 88 6.22 -11.18 0.34
N LEU A 89 5.21 -10.32 0.47
CA LEU A 89 4.56 -10.02 1.76
C LEU A 89 3.32 -10.86 2.02
N ASN A 90 2.55 -11.22 1.00
CA ASN A 90 1.36 -12.05 1.15
C ASN A 90 1.69 -13.55 1.05
N GLN A 91 2.70 -14.01 1.80
CA GLN A 91 3.20 -15.39 1.69
C GLN A 91 2.11 -16.44 1.95
N TYR A 92 2.23 -17.58 1.29
CA TYR A 92 1.36 -18.74 1.50
C TYR A 92 1.35 -19.18 2.97
N GLY A 93 0.19 -19.64 3.45
CA GLY A 93 0.02 -20.12 4.82
C GLY A 93 -0.02 -19.03 5.90
N GLN A 94 0.37 -17.79 5.61
CA GLN A 94 0.37 -16.70 6.58
C GLN A 94 -0.89 -15.84 6.44
N LYS A 95 -1.51 -15.51 7.59
CA LYS A 95 -2.49 -14.43 7.65
C LYS A 95 -1.74 -13.11 7.56
N ASN A 96 -2.24 -12.20 6.74
CA ASN A 96 -1.66 -10.87 6.62
C ASN A 96 -2.78 -9.86 6.37
N MET A 97 -2.61 -8.63 6.84
CA MET A 97 -3.47 -7.52 6.50
C MET A 97 -2.72 -6.52 5.63
N TYR A 98 -3.44 -5.69 4.89
CA TYR A 98 -2.79 -4.62 4.13
C TYR A 98 -3.70 -3.43 3.96
N ILE A 99 -3.12 -2.26 3.72
CA ILE A 99 -3.87 -1.02 3.55
C ILE A 99 -4.01 -0.72 2.06
N PHE A 100 -5.26 -0.68 1.57
CA PHE A 100 -5.56 -0.22 0.20
C PHE A 100 -5.46 1.31 0.09
N GLY A 101 -5.93 1.99 1.13
CA GLY A 101 -5.96 3.44 1.17
C GLY A 101 -6.35 3.93 2.55
N ILE A 102 -5.72 5.04 2.93
CA ILE A 102 -6.05 5.81 4.12
C ILE A 102 -6.15 7.27 3.71
N SER A 103 -7.19 7.95 4.17
CA SER A 103 -7.38 9.37 3.91
C SER A 103 -7.95 10.04 5.15
N VAL A 104 -7.48 11.26 5.41
CA VAL A 104 -7.93 12.12 6.50
C VAL A 104 -8.24 13.48 5.89
N ASP A 105 -9.41 14.03 6.23
CA ASP A 105 -9.81 15.39 5.85
C ASP A 105 -8.63 16.34 6.12
N PRO A 106 -8.14 17.11 5.13
CA PRO A 106 -7.04 18.04 5.32
C PRO A 106 -7.18 18.95 6.54
N ALA A 107 -8.39 19.39 6.89
CA ALA A 107 -8.66 20.23 8.07
C ALA A 107 -8.52 19.48 9.41
N GLU A 108 -8.51 18.15 9.38
CA GLU A 108 -8.45 17.25 10.54
C GLU A 108 -7.10 16.51 10.64
N GLN A 109 -6.18 16.76 9.69
CA GLN A 109 -4.82 16.21 9.75
C GLN A 109 -4.05 16.77 10.95
N GLY A 110 -3.08 15.99 11.44
CA GLY A 110 -2.31 16.35 12.63
C GLY A 110 -3.03 16.18 13.97
N LYS A 111 -4.35 15.91 13.97
CA LYS A 111 -5.17 15.72 15.19
C LYS A 111 -5.26 14.27 15.69
N GLY A 112 -4.45 13.36 15.14
CA GLY A 112 -4.43 11.94 15.55
C GLY A 112 -5.43 11.03 14.83
N VAL A 113 -6.29 11.55 13.94
CA VAL A 113 -7.30 10.77 13.19
C VAL A 113 -6.66 9.58 12.45
N GLY A 114 -5.57 9.80 11.72
CA GLY A 114 -4.87 8.73 11.01
C GLY A 114 -4.35 7.63 11.94
N LYS A 115 -3.84 7.99 13.13
CA LYS A 115 -3.40 7.02 14.14
C LYS A 115 -4.57 6.21 14.69
N ALA A 116 -5.73 6.84 14.91
CA ALA A 116 -6.93 6.14 15.37
C ALA A 116 -7.44 5.13 14.33
N LEU A 117 -7.45 5.50 13.05
CA LEU A 117 -7.76 4.61 11.94
C LEU A 117 -6.76 3.43 11.87
N LEU A 118 -5.47 3.69 12.04
CA LEU A 118 -4.46 2.63 12.01
C LEU A 118 -4.58 1.66 13.18
N LYS A 119 -4.97 2.17 14.36
CA LYS A 119 -5.09 1.38 15.59
C LYS A 119 -5.97 0.15 15.41
N PHE A 120 -7.11 0.30 14.72
CA PHE A 120 -8.01 -0.83 14.42
C PHE A 120 -7.28 -1.99 13.74
N GLY A 121 -6.52 -1.72 12.68
CA GLY A 121 -5.80 -2.78 11.96
C GLY A 121 -4.66 -3.37 12.78
N THR A 122 -3.91 -2.54 13.49
CA THR A 122 -2.82 -3.04 14.35
C THR A 122 -3.33 -3.87 15.54
N ASP A 123 -4.50 -3.53 16.09
CA ASP A 123 -5.15 -4.33 17.14
C ASP A 123 -5.58 -5.71 16.59
N MET A 124 -6.15 -5.74 15.38
CA MET A 124 -6.50 -6.99 14.69
C MET A 124 -5.25 -7.85 14.42
N CYS A 125 -4.14 -7.23 14.03
CA CYS A 125 -2.85 -7.90 13.88
C CYS A 125 -2.38 -8.53 15.19
N ASP A 126 -2.39 -7.76 16.28
CA ASP A 126 -2.00 -8.24 17.61
C ASP A 126 -2.90 -9.40 18.07
N GLU A 127 -4.22 -9.31 17.89
CA GLU A 127 -5.19 -10.33 18.29
C GLU A 127 -5.00 -11.65 17.53
N HIS A 128 -4.92 -11.55 16.19
CA HIS A 128 -4.86 -12.71 15.31
C HIS A 128 -3.44 -13.22 15.05
N GLN A 129 -2.43 -12.56 15.60
CA GLN A 129 -1.01 -12.86 15.38
C GLN A 129 -0.71 -12.92 13.87
N CYS A 130 -1.09 -11.84 13.17
CA CYS A 130 -0.79 -11.65 11.77
C CYS A 130 -0.05 -10.33 11.54
N SER A 131 0.76 -10.26 10.50
CA SER A 131 1.41 -9.02 10.09
C SER A 131 0.42 -8.10 9.35
N ALA A 132 0.84 -6.85 9.12
CA ALA A 132 0.22 -5.97 8.13
C ALA A 132 1.25 -5.24 7.29
N TRP A 133 0.92 -4.86 6.06
CA TRP A 133 1.80 -4.01 5.25
C TRP A 133 1.07 -2.89 4.49
N VAL A 134 1.84 -1.89 4.08
CA VAL A 134 1.35 -0.75 3.30
C VAL A 134 2.42 -0.26 2.33
N HIS A 135 1.98 0.13 1.14
CA HIS A 135 2.77 0.91 0.20
C HIS A 135 2.50 2.40 0.47
N SER A 136 3.50 3.09 1.01
CA SER A 136 3.38 4.46 1.52
C SER A 136 4.03 5.47 0.59
N SER A 137 3.33 6.58 0.37
CA SER A 137 3.93 7.82 -0.15
C SER A 137 4.89 8.45 0.86
N MET A 138 5.70 9.39 0.39
CA MET A 138 6.57 10.20 1.26
C MET A 138 5.77 10.96 2.33
N ALA A 139 4.64 11.56 1.93
CA ALA A 139 3.77 12.32 2.83
C ALA A 139 3.03 11.42 3.84
N GLY A 140 2.67 10.20 3.44
CA GLY A 140 1.98 9.24 4.31
C GLY A 140 2.92 8.55 5.31
N TYR A 141 4.19 8.37 4.98
CA TYR A 141 5.12 7.56 5.78
C TYR A 141 5.16 7.90 7.29
N PRO A 142 5.17 9.18 7.71
CA PRO A 142 5.24 9.53 9.12
C PRO A 142 4.10 8.98 9.97
N VAL A 143 2.88 8.80 9.42
CA VAL A 143 1.76 8.25 10.22
C VAL A 143 1.92 6.75 10.47
N PHE A 144 2.38 6.01 9.46
CA PHE A 144 2.63 4.58 9.59
C PHE A 144 3.80 4.30 10.55
N GLN A 145 4.88 5.08 10.44
CA GLN A 145 6.02 4.97 11.35
C GLN A 145 5.60 5.19 12.81
N LYS A 146 4.81 6.23 13.09
CA LYS A 146 4.27 6.52 14.43
C LYS A 146 3.28 5.46 14.93
N ALA A 147 2.67 4.69 14.02
CA ALA A 147 1.79 3.57 14.34
C ALA A 147 2.55 2.24 14.52
N GLY A 148 3.89 2.24 14.39
CA GLY A 148 4.72 1.06 14.63
C GLY A 148 5.08 0.27 13.37
N PHE A 149 4.68 0.74 12.18
CA PHE A 149 5.15 0.15 10.93
C PHE A 149 6.63 0.48 10.74
N LYS A 150 7.40 -0.51 10.29
CA LYS A 150 8.81 -0.38 9.94
C LYS A 150 8.96 -0.45 8.44
N GLU A 151 9.84 0.37 7.88
CA GLU A 151 10.18 0.23 6.48
C GLU A 151 11.00 -1.04 6.26
N ILE A 152 10.58 -1.83 5.28
CA ILE A 152 11.25 -3.08 4.89
C ILE A 152 11.78 -3.05 3.46
N GLY A 153 11.43 -2.01 2.69
CA GLY A 153 11.98 -1.72 1.38
C GLY A 153 11.40 -0.45 0.79
N ARG A 154 11.91 -0.06 -0.38
CA ARG A 154 11.51 1.17 -1.07
C ARG A 154 11.74 1.07 -2.57
N LEU A 155 11.01 1.89 -3.31
CA LEU A 155 11.25 2.24 -4.70
C LEU A 155 11.64 3.73 -4.74
N GLU A 156 12.83 4.03 -5.22
CA GLU A 156 13.32 5.40 -5.43
C GLU A 156 13.42 5.66 -6.93
N VAL A 157 12.78 6.74 -7.38
CA VAL A 157 12.75 7.13 -8.79
C VAL A 157 13.01 8.62 -8.90
N ASN A 158 13.94 9.02 -9.76
CA ASN A 158 14.08 10.43 -10.13
C ASN A 158 12.99 10.79 -11.14
N LEU A 159 12.01 11.60 -10.73
CA LEU A 159 10.87 11.93 -11.59
C LEU A 159 11.26 12.80 -12.79
N ASP A 160 12.38 13.52 -12.72
CA ASP A 160 12.86 14.34 -13.84
C ASP A 160 13.23 13.49 -15.06
N ASP A 161 13.66 12.24 -14.86
CA ASP A 161 13.96 11.29 -15.93
C ASP A 161 12.71 10.89 -16.74
N TYR A 162 11.52 11.13 -16.17
CA TYR A 162 10.22 10.74 -16.74
C TYR A 162 9.32 11.92 -17.10
N ALA A 163 9.81 13.15 -16.90
CA ALA A 163 9.01 14.36 -17.05
C ALA A 163 9.03 14.97 -18.46
N ASP A 164 9.76 14.39 -19.43
CA ASP A 164 9.93 14.95 -20.79
C ASP A 164 10.40 16.42 -20.77
N GLY A 165 11.25 16.78 -19.80
CA GLY A 165 11.74 18.15 -19.59
C GLY A 165 10.70 19.12 -19.00
N VAL A 166 9.48 18.67 -18.71
CA VAL A 166 8.47 19.45 -17.99
C VAL A 166 8.93 19.68 -16.55
N LYS A 167 8.93 20.93 -16.10
CA LYS A 167 9.18 21.32 -14.70
C LYS A 167 7.88 21.74 -14.04
N TRP A 168 7.78 21.61 -12.72
CA TRP A 168 6.64 22.13 -11.98
C TRP A 168 6.91 23.57 -11.52
N VAL A 169 5.86 24.37 -11.35
CA VAL A 169 6.00 25.79 -10.99
C VAL A 169 5.54 26.00 -9.55
N LYS A 170 6.42 26.61 -8.75
CA LYS A 170 6.12 27.08 -7.39
C LYS A 170 6.53 28.53 -7.23
N ASP A 171 5.61 29.36 -6.76
CA ASP A 171 5.85 30.79 -6.53
C ASP A 171 6.48 31.50 -7.76
N GLY A 172 6.03 31.12 -8.96
CA GLY A 172 6.50 31.67 -10.24
C GLY A 172 7.88 31.17 -10.70
N LYS A 173 8.47 30.18 -10.03
CA LYS A 173 9.77 29.59 -10.39
C LYS A 173 9.60 28.14 -10.81
N GLU A 174 10.27 27.77 -11.89
CA GLU A 174 10.39 26.37 -12.31
C GLU A 174 11.22 25.58 -11.28
N GLN A 175 10.79 24.36 -11.03
CA GLN A 175 11.38 23.43 -10.08
C GLN A 175 11.49 22.05 -10.72
N ASP A 176 12.56 21.35 -10.38
CA ASP A 176 12.73 19.93 -10.68
C ASP A 176 11.76 19.11 -9.83
N TRP A 177 11.24 18.03 -10.40
CA TRP A 177 10.39 17.08 -9.68
C TRP A 177 11.18 16.32 -8.63
N GLY A 178 12.44 16.01 -8.93
CA GLY A 178 13.38 15.34 -8.04
C GLY A 178 13.06 13.88 -7.75
N THR A 179 13.78 13.34 -6.77
CA THR A 179 13.62 11.95 -6.33
C THR A 179 12.35 11.77 -5.53
N TYR A 180 11.48 10.90 -6.01
CA TYR A 180 10.33 10.41 -5.28
C TYR A 180 10.61 9.03 -4.67
N THR A 181 10.26 8.85 -3.40
CA THR A 181 10.42 7.57 -2.70
C THR A 181 9.06 7.00 -2.32
N PHE A 182 8.74 5.82 -2.84
CA PHE A 182 7.71 4.97 -2.29
C PHE A 182 8.30 3.97 -1.29
N ARG A 183 7.64 3.74 -0.16
CA ARG A 183 8.13 2.84 0.90
C ARG A 183 7.18 1.68 1.10
N TYR A 184 7.72 0.48 1.21
CA TYR A 184 7.01 -0.69 1.69
C TYR A 184 7.24 -0.78 3.19
N CYS A 185 6.16 -0.66 3.95
CA CYS A 185 6.21 -0.67 5.40
C CYS A 185 5.41 -1.84 5.95
N MET A 186 5.89 -2.45 7.02
CA MET A 186 5.30 -3.62 7.64
C MET A 186 5.16 -3.42 9.15
N TYR A 187 4.00 -3.82 9.66
CA TYR A 187 3.69 -3.94 11.07
C TYR A 187 3.78 -5.42 11.45
N GLU A 188 4.52 -5.70 12.51
CA GLU A 188 4.58 -7.01 13.13
C GLU A 188 3.72 -7.01 14.39
N PRO A 189 2.92 -8.06 14.64
CA PRO A 189 2.06 -8.11 15.81
C PRO A 189 2.90 -8.17 17.09
N LYS A 190 2.38 -7.54 18.15
CA LYS A 190 3.00 -7.67 19.47
C LYS A 190 2.91 -9.13 19.96
N PRO A 191 3.93 -9.63 20.67
CA PRO A 191 3.88 -10.96 21.27
C PRO A 191 2.66 -11.08 22.20
N LYS A 192 2.01 -12.25 22.20
CA LYS A 192 1.01 -12.55 23.23
C LYS A 192 1.69 -12.64 24.61
N PRO A 193 1.05 -12.10 25.65
CA PRO A 193 1.55 -12.21 27.03
C PRO A 193 1.60 -13.67 27.50
#